data_AF-A0A9E5BXV8-F1
#
_entry.id   AF-A0A9E5BXV8-F1
#
_cell.length_a   1.000
_cell.length_b   1.000
_cell.length_c   1.000
_cell.angle_alpha   90.00
_cell.angle_beta   90.00
_cell.angle_gamma   90.00
#
_symmetry.space_group_name_H-M   'P 1'
#
loop_
_entity.id
_entity.type
_entity.pdbx_description
1 polymer ?
#
loop_
_entity_poly.entity_id
_entity_poly.type
_entity_poly.pdbx_seq_one_letter_code
_entity_poly.pdbx_strand_id
1 'polypeptide(L)'
;MNIRTAGYAMAGICALSLAMLTGADRPARAGGTPIVGADVLPVAVVAQAGSLLGEDLVILRGWVEVIRSAPRTEEGIEVVDLEIASLDLVGASRFGFVSVTERANAGDSYRSGGQLRSTTPGKPFPATGTLNLFLNLEVPSSPVGPLLLHNETGLEFVPTTDGEETLLEGWPPYDVTFERRTADDCLPLVDEENVESELGICIRSMSISVAPLLVSYSAGREASQFHPADILGILPAVALPGVGQAPYPRITCEGLGLSDDGCDDSFGQDNLDALSFGSAVVERVPTVDFSVAAGALGSDGTAVEVQSLCPPAEPGLSPEPESDVFRSVLNGTNRLLFDGNGPVGACQPAFPLGLLEAIAMRDELDAFVGQGPSFVDRNADGVPERPVYFSLDASSPSLAMFGFTAGDILSSSHADPPSLYASHEQLGLQASDDVDGLCLVENGDGAYSTSDTLLFSLAPGSPTLATIGASAGDMIRAGNPPIVAYSATTLGLRQTDDIDAASCAGLAAVIGGSGDVNCDATTNSVDAALILQHVADLLSSLPCAAEADVNGDGIDSVDAALILQFDAGLLPRLPV
;
A
#
# COMPACT_ATOMS: atom_id res chain seq x y z
N MET A 1 -25.32 30.32 64.68
CA MET A 1 -26.41 30.80 63.80
C MET A 1 -26.44 29.86 62.58
N ASN A 2 -27.63 29.47 62.13
CA ASN A 2 -27.97 28.22 61.44
C ASN A 2 -27.33 27.90 60.07
N ILE A 3 -26.90 26.64 59.94
CA ILE A 3 -27.15 25.59 58.91
C ILE A 3 -27.92 25.98 57.62
N ARG A 4 -27.38 25.60 56.45
CA ARG A 4 -27.94 24.72 55.36
C ARG A 4 -27.04 24.80 54.11
N THR A 5 -26.23 23.80 53.75
CA THR A 5 -26.53 22.62 52.91
C THR A 5 -27.54 22.83 51.78
N ALA A 6 -27.06 22.77 50.54
CA ALA A 6 -27.79 22.30 49.37
C ALA A 6 -26.79 21.63 48.42
N GLY A 7 -27.01 20.34 48.16
CA GLY A 7 -26.39 19.59 47.07
C GLY A 7 -27.44 19.21 46.03
N TYR A 8 -27.00 19.01 44.79
CA TYR A 8 -27.57 18.19 43.72
C TYR A 8 -26.35 17.94 42.79
N ALA A 9 -25.79 16.74 42.61
CA ALA A 9 -26.34 15.51 42.06
C ALA A 9 -26.87 15.68 40.62
N MET A 10 -25.97 15.54 39.63
CA MET A 10 -26.25 14.81 38.40
C MET A 10 -25.01 14.02 37.99
N ALA A 11 -25.17 12.71 38.08
CA ALA A 11 -24.30 11.71 37.48
C ALA A 11 -24.96 11.23 36.18
N GLY A 12 -24.13 10.88 35.20
CA GLY A 12 -24.49 10.02 34.08
C GLY A 12 -24.81 10.76 32.77
N ILE A 13 -23.96 10.58 31.76
CA ILE A 13 -24.28 9.89 30.50
C ILE A 13 -23.02 9.81 29.62
N CYS A 14 -22.71 8.59 29.20
CA CYS A 14 -21.92 8.13 28.05
C CYS A 14 -20.49 8.64 27.81
N ALA A 15 -19.54 7.92 28.39
CA ALA A 15 -18.32 7.55 27.69
C ALA A 15 -18.67 6.49 26.61
N LEU A 16 -18.61 6.87 25.33
CA LEU A 16 -18.58 5.94 24.20
C LEU A 16 -18.00 6.66 22.97
N SER A 17 -16.69 6.81 22.89
CA SER A 17 -15.96 7.24 21.69
C SER A 17 -14.48 6.91 21.85
N LEU A 18 -14.15 5.62 21.83
CA LEU A 18 -12.76 5.15 21.67
C LEU A 18 -12.76 3.69 21.18
N ALA A 19 -13.20 3.50 19.94
CA ALA A 19 -13.07 2.24 19.19
C ALA A 19 -13.33 2.52 17.69
N MET A 20 -12.51 3.38 17.08
CA MET A 20 -12.46 3.56 15.62
C MET A 20 -11.03 3.90 15.23
N LEU A 21 -10.15 2.91 15.14
CA LEU A 21 -8.86 3.01 14.45
C LEU A 21 -8.39 1.59 14.08
N THR A 22 -7.78 1.47 12.90
CA THR A 22 -7.34 0.25 12.16
C THR A 22 -8.41 -0.36 11.24
N GLY A 23 -8.49 0.15 10.00
CA GLY A 23 -9.31 -0.47 8.95
C GLY A 23 -8.91 -0.15 7.51
N ALA A 24 -7.87 0.65 7.28
CA ALA A 24 -7.57 1.23 5.96
C ALA A 24 -7.01 0.23 4.93
N ASP A 25 -6.37 -0.87 5.35
CA ASP A 25 -5.69 -1.76 4.39
C ASP A 25 -6.30 -3.17 4.42
N ARG A 26 -7.38 -3.40 3.67
CA ARG A 26 -7.83 -4.76 3.34
C ARG A 26 -7.88 -4.90 1.83
N PRO A 27 -7.20 -5.89 1.22
CA PRO A 27 -7.40 -6.17 -0.20
C PRO A 27 -8.87 -6.49 -0.44
N ALA A 28 -9.36 -6.18 -1.65
CA ALA A 28 -10.73 -6.43 -2.02
C ALA A 28 -11.09 -7.90 -1.76
N ARG A 29 -12.02 -8.16 -0.84
CA ARG A 29 -12.55 -9.52 -0.64
C ARG A 29 -13.38 -9.88 -1.86
N ALA A 30 -12.84 -10.71 -2.75
CA ALA A 30 -13.63 -11.36 -3.77
C ALA A 30 -14.77 -12.16 -3.09
N GLY A 31 -16.00 -11.66 -3.16
CA GLY A 31 -17.22 -12.32 -2.69
C GLY A 31 -17.61 -12.14 -1.22
N GLY A 32 -16.91 -11.31 -0.42
CA GLY A 32 -17.30 -11.00 0.96
C GLY A 32 -18.12 -9.70 1.05
N THR A 33 -19.14 -9.66 1.93
CA THR A 33 -19.93 -8.42 2.11
C THR A 33 -19.02 -7.32 2.62
N PRO A 34 -19.03 -6.10 2.04
CA PRO A 34 -18.27 -4.99 2.59
C PRO A 34 -18.68 -4.81 4.05
N ILE A 35 -17.71 -4.93 4.95
CA ILE A 35 -17.95 -4.69 6.38
C ILE A 35 -18.08 -3.17 6.55
N VAL A 36 -18.93 -2.72 7.48
CA VAL A 36 -18.98 -1.31 7.92
C VAL A 36 -17.54 -0.81 8.13
N GLY A 37 -17.19 0.32 7.55
CA GLY A 37 -15.86 0.89 7.68
C GLY A 37 -15.67 2.12 6.82
N ALA A 38 -14.56 2.80 7.03
CA ALA A 38 -14.09 3.88 6.17
C ALA A 38 -12.89 3.38 5.37
N ASP A 39 -12.86 3.65 4.07
CA ASP A 39 -11.72 3.41 3.19
C ASP A 39 -11.19 4.75 2.70
N VAL A 40 -9.88 4.96 2.76
CA VAL A 40 -9.23 6.12 2.14
C VAL A 40 -8.65 5.63 0.82
N LEU A 41 -9.24 6.05 -0.28
CA LEU A 41 -8.93 5.55 -1.61
C LEU A 41 -8.16 6.62 -2.39
N PRO A 42 -7.03 6.24 -3.01
CA PRO A 42 -6.34 7.11 -3.93
C PRO A 42 -7.12 7.19 -5.25
N VAL A 43 -7.32 8.40 -5.77
CA VAL A 43 -8.11 8.62 -6.98
C VAL A 43 -7.41 9.55 -7.97
N ALA A 44 -7.52 9.18 -9.24
CA ALA A 44 -7.19 10.02 -10.38
C ALA A 44 -8.48 10.51 -11.00
N VAL A 45 -8.57 11.79 -11.31
CA VAL A 45 -9.74 12.37 -11.96
C VAL A 45 -9.35 13.03 -13.26
N VAL A 46 -10.07 12.70 -14.32
CA VAL A 46 -10.03 13.41 -15.61
C VAL A 46 -11.29 14.23 -15.72
N ALA A 47 -11.17 15.54 -15.84
CA ALA A 47 -12.31 16.42 -16.09
C ALA A 47 -12.10 17.22 -17.36
N GLN A 48 -13.07 17.15 -18.29
CA GLN A 48 -13.15 18.10 -19.39
C GLN A 48 -13.97 19.30 -18.94
N ALA A 49 -13.30 20.43 -18.71
CA ALA A 49 -13.92 21.69 -18.34
C ALA A 49 -14.20 22.55 -19.59
N GLY A 50 -15.39 23.11 -19.70
CA GLY A 50 -15.75 24.11 -20.71
C GLY A 50 -15.78 25.51 -20.11
N SER A 51 -15.46 26.52 -20.92
CA SER A 51 -15.61 27.94 -20.56
C SER A 51 -15.81 28.79 -21.81
N LEU A 52 -16.11 30.09 -21.63
CA LEU A 52 -16.09 31.07 -22.72
C LEU A 52 -14.70 31.23 -23.38
N LEU A 53 -13.64 30.77 -22.73
CA LEU A 53 -12.25 30.79 -23.22
C LEU A 53 -11.85 29.47 -23.91
N GLY A 54 -12.79 28.53 -24.07
CA GLY A 54 -12.58 27.23 -24.71
C GLY A 54 -12.63 26.07 -23.73
N GLU A 55 -12.28 24.88 -24.23
CA GLU A 55 -12.25 23.65 -23.46
C GLU A 55 -10.86 23.38 -22.90
N ASP A 56 -10.80 22.81 -21.70
CA ASP A 56 -9.59 22.41 -20.99
C ASP A 56 -9.72 20.99 -20.46
N LEU A 57 -8.63 20.24 -20.51
CA LEU A 57 -8.54 18.91 -19.90
C LEU A 57 -7.77 19.07 -18.59
N VAL A 58 -8.46 18.89 -17.48
CA VAL A 58 -7.89 19.01 -16.14
C VAL A 58 -7.70 17.62 -15.57
N ILE A 59 -6.47 17.32 -15.18
CA ILE A 59 -6.13 16.10 -14.46
C ILE A 59 -5.99 16.48 -12.99
N LEU A 60 -6.86 15.95 -12.14
CA LEU A 60 -6.83 16.12 -10.70
C LEU A 60 -6.42 14.80 -10.05
N ARG A 61 -5.75 14.89 -8.91
CA ARG A 61 -5.18 13.74 -8.20
C ARG A 61 -5.32 13.95 -6.71
N GLY A 62 -5.61 12.89 -5.98
CA GLY A 62 -5.60 12.95 -4.53
C GLY A 62 -6.37 11.78 -3.94
N TRP A 63 -7.22 12.06 -2.97
CA TRP A 63 -7.81 11.04 -2.10
C TRP A 63 -9.30 11.24 -1.92
N VAL A 64 -9.98 10.14 -1.69
CA VAL A 64 -11.39 10.12 -1.29
C VAL A 64 -11.57 9.19 -0.11
N GLU A 65 -12.12 9.70 0.98
CA GLU A 65 -12.53 8.88 2.12
C GLU A 65 -14.00 8.46 1.93
N VAL A 66 -14.22 7.16 1.81
CA VAL A 66 -15.53 6.56 1.61
C VAL A 66 -15.95 5.81 2.87
N ILE A 67 -17.02 6.28 3.51
CA ILE A 67 -17.68 5.58 4.60
C ILE A 67 -18.72 4.63 4.02
N ARG A 68 -18.64 3.36 4.41
CA ARG A 68 -19.61 2.33 4.09
C ARG A 68 -20.53 2.06 5.27
N SER A 69 -21.82 2.11 5.00
CA SER A 69 -22.85 1.67 5.95
C SER A 69 -22.88 0.14 6.09
N ALA A 70 -23.64 -0.36 7.08
CA ALA A 70 -23.87 -1.79 7.19
C ALA A 70 -24.72 -2.27 6.01
N PRO A 71 -24.39 -3.40 5.37
CA PRO A 71 -25.23 -3.95 4.32
C PRO A 71 -26.66 -4.14 4.82
N ARG A 72 -27.63 -3.69 4.04
CA ARG A 72 -29.07 -3.93 4.28
C ARG A 72 -29.66 -4.71 3.11
N THR A 73 -30.82 -5.31 3.33
CA THR A 73 -31.54 -6.01 2.28
C THR A 73 -32.75 -5.21 1.81
N GLU A 74 -32.82 -4.92 0.52
CA GLU A 74 -33.98 -4.33 -0.16
C GLU A 74 -34.49 -5.34 -1.19
N GLU A 75 -35.73 -5.83 -1.05
CA GLU A 75 -36.32 -6.80 -2.00
C GLU A 75 -35.49 -8.09 -2.22
N GLY A 76 -34.69 -8.48 -1.22
CA GLY A 76 -33.80 -9.65 -1.30
C GLY A 76 -32.42 -9.36 -1.92
N ILE A 77 -32.17 -8.13 -2.33
CA ILE A 77 -30.89 -7.64 -2.83
C ILE A 77 -30.13 -6.94 -1.70
N GLU A 78 -28.83 -7.21 -1.59
CA GLU A 78 -27.96 -6.50 -0.65
C GLU A 78 -27.60 -5.12 -1.19
N VAL A 79 -27.75 -4.11 -0.35
CA VAL A 79 -27.46 -2.71 -0.64
C VAL A 79 -26.56 -2.14 0.45
N VAL A 80 -25.49 -1.46 0.04
CA VAL A 80 -24.57 -0.72 0.91
C VAL A 80 -24.62 0.74 0.50
N ASP A 81 -25.04 1.62 1.42
CA ASP A 81 -24.87 3.06 1.18
C ASP A 81 -23.41 3.44 1.38
N LEU A 82 -22.95 4.33 0.51
CA LEU A 82 -21.66 4.98 0.53
C LEU A 82 -21.85 6.45 0.91
N GLU A 83 -20.94 6.98 1.69
CA GLU A 83 -20.80 8.41 1.98
C GLU A 83 -19.39 8.82 1.64
N ILE A 84 -19.23 9.94 0.95
CA ILE A 84 -17.91 10.55 0.76
C ILE A 84 -17.69 11.49 1.93
N ALA A 85 -16.87 11.08 2.89
CA ALA A 85 -16.60 11.83 4.12
C ALA A 85 -15.62 12.98 3.88
N SER A 86 -14.63 12.74 3.02
CA SER A 86 -13.70 13.75 2.56
C SER A 86 -13.25 13.43 1.13
N LEU A 87 -12.92 14.48 0.38
CA LEU A 87 -12.31 14.40 -0.94
C LEU A 87 -11.36 15.57 -1.01
N ASP A 88 -10.14 15.31 -1.44
CA ASP A 88 -9.10 16.32 -1.66
C ASP A 88 -8.35 15.94 -2.92
N LEU A 89 -8.50 16.75 -3.96
CA LEU A 89 -7.83 16.58 -5.24
C LEU A 89 -7.11 17.87 -5.62
N VAL A 90 -5.95 17.73 -6.22
CA VAL A 90 -5.18 18.85 -6.76
C VAL A 90 -4.78 18.57 -8.19
N GLY A 91 -4.71 19.63 -9.00
CA GLY A 91 -4.26 19.54 -10.37
C GLY A 91 -3.91 20.91 -10.95
N ALA A 92 -3.65 20.92 -12.25
CA ALA A 92 -3.38 22.14 -12.99
C ALA A 92 -4.32 22.24 -14.19
N SER A 93 -4.70 23.48 -14.48
CA SER A 93 -5.52 23.86 -15.64
C SER A 93 -4.88 25.07 -16.32
N ARG A 94 -5.44 25.51 -17.45
CA ARG A 94 -5.08 26.81 -18.04
C ARG A 94 -5.43 28.00 -17.16
N PHE A 95 -6.29 27.80 -16.17
CA PHE A 95 -6.65 28.81 -15.17
C PHE A 95 -5.71 28.80 -13.96
N GLY A 96 -4.67 27.96 -13.96
CA GLY A 96 -3.74 27.80 -12.86
C GLY A 96 -3.97 26.51 -12.08
N PHE A 97 -3.39 26.44 -10.88
CA PHE A 97 -3.61 25.34 -9.95
C PHE A 97 -5.07 25.28 -9.54
N VAL A 98 -5.60 24.06 -9.48
CA VAL A 98 -6.97 23.76 -9.09
C VAL A 98 -6.91 22.83 -7.88
N SER A 99 -7.59 23.20 -6.80
CA SER A 99 -7.91 22.31 -5.70
C SER A 99 -9.40 21.98 -5.74
N VAL A 100 -9.75 20.73 -5.51
CA VAL A 100 -11.12 20.24 -5.46
C VAL A 100 -11.33 19.54 -4.14
N THR A 101 -12.34 19.97 -3.39
CA THR A 101 -12.71 19.36 -2.12
C THR A 101 -14.16 18.92 -2.11
N GLU A 102 -14.51 17.98 -1.23
CA GLU A 102 -15.91 17.65 -0.94
C GLU A 102 -16.62 18.90 -0.40
N ARG A 103 -17.87 19.14 -0.83
CA ARG A 103 -18.68 20.27 -0.35
C ARG A 103 -19.26 19.99 1.04
N ALA A 104 -18.39 19.99 2.04
CA ALA A 104 -18.80 19.77 3.41
C ALA A 104 -19.68 20.96 3.87
N ASN A 105 -20.81 20.65 4.51
CA ASN A 105 -21.64 21.60 5.30
C ASN A 105 -22.71 22.45 4.58
N ALA A 106 -23.13 22.14 3.36
CA ALA A 106 -24.29 22.82 2.74
C ALA A 106 -25.67 22.20 3.11
N GLY A 107 -25.70 21.26 4.06
CA GLY A 107 -26.91 20.53 4.50
C GLY A 107 -27.09 19.19 3.79
N ASP A 108 -28.08 18.41 4.22
CA ASP A 108 -28.31 17.03 3.74
C ASP A 108 -28.53 16.92 2.22
N SER A 109 -28.86 18.02 1.55
CA SER A 109 -29.11 18.09 0.10
C SER A 109 -27.85 18.05 -0.76
N TYR A 110 -26.68 18.37 -0.21
CA TYR A 110 -25.40 18.40 -0.94
C TYR A 110 -24.41 17.38 -0.40
N ARG A 111 -24.89 16.38 0.34
CA ARG A 111 -24.03 15.32 0.86
C ARG A 111 -23.58 14.42 -0.28
N SER A 112 -22.28 14.34 -0.48
CA SER A 112 -21.69 13.42 -1.45
C SER A 112 -21.82 11.98 -0.96
N GLY A 113 -22.27 11.07 -1.83
CA GLY A 113 -22.56 9.70 -1.42
C GLY A 113 -23.05 8.84 -2.56
N GLY A 114 -23.46 7.62 -2.28
CA GLY A 114 -23.77 6.65 -3.31
C GLY A 114 -24.33 5.35 -2.78
N GLN A 115 -24.47 4.37 -3.67
CA GLN A 115 -24.95 3.04 -3.32
C GLN A 115 -24.26 1.96 -4.14
N LEU A 116 -23.91 0.87 -3.46
CA LEU A 116 -23.62 -0.43 -4.08
C LEU A 116 -24.88 -1.28 -3.97
N ARG A 117 -25.35 -1.83 -5.09
CA ARG A 117 -26.50 -2.75 -5.12
C ARG A 117 -26.09 -4.04 -5.78
N SER A 118 -26.17 -5.14 -5.03
CA SER A 118 -25.87 -6.46 -5.58
C SER A 118 -26.80 -6.81 -6.73
N THR A 119 -26.27 -7.49 -7.73
CA THR A 119 -27.08 -8.05 -8.82
C THR A 119 -27.58 -9.46 -8.50
N THR A 120 -27.09 -10.07 -7.41
CA THR A 120 -27.36 -11.46 -7.04
C THR A 120 -27.87 -11.57 -5.59
N PRO A 121 -29.10 -12.07 -5.36
CA PRO A 121 -29.62 -12.25 -4.01
C PRO A 121 -28.71 -13.09 -3.10
N GLY A 122 -28.47 -12.62 -1.89
CA GLY A 122 -27.64 -13.30 -0.89
C GLY A 122 -26.14 -13.30 -1.17
N LYS A 123 -25.68 -12.54 -2.18
CA LYS A 123 -24.27 -12.23 -2.39
C LYS A 123 -24.09 -10.71 -2.47
N PRO A 124 -22.97 -10.16 -2.00
CA PRO A 124 -22.68 -8.72 -2.11
C PRO A 124 -22.28 -8.30 -3.51
N PHE A 125 -21.59 -9.18 -4.24
CA PHE A 125 -21.03 -8.94 -5.56
C PHE A 125 -21.39 -10.09 -6.51
N PRO A 126 -21.44 -9.83 -7.83
CA PRO A 126 -21.17 -8.55 -8.49
C PRO A 126 -22.27 -7.50 -8.23
N ALA A 127 -21.90 -6.22 -8.18
CA ALA A 127 -22.78 -5.12 -7.80
C ALA A 127 -22.76 -3.97 -8.81
N THR A 128 -23.90 -3.29 -8.98
CA THR A 128 -23.91 -1.96 -9.61
C THR A 128 -23.47 -0.92 -8.58
N GLY A 129 -22.70 0.07 -9.00
CA GLY A 129 -22.28 1.20 -8.17
C GLY A 129 -22.85 2.51 -8.68
N THR A 130 -23.27 3.40 -7.78
CA THR A 130 -23.55 4.80 -8.11
C THR A 130 -22.87 5.69 -7.08
N LEU A 131 -22.27 6.78 -7.54
CA LEU A 131 -21.73 7.84 -6.69
C LEU A 131 -22.32 9.17 -7.15
N ASN A 132 -22.57 10.08 -6.22
CA ASN A 132 -23.08 11.40 -6.51
C ASN A 132 -22.23 12.41 -5.73
N LEU A 133 -21.51 13.27 -6.45
CA LEU A 133 -20.53 14.18 -5.85
C LEU A 133 -20.97 15.64 -5.92
N PHE A 134 -20.75 16.34 -4.81
CA PHE A 134 -20.83 17.79 -4.68
C PHE A 134 -19.46 18.31 -4.28
N LEU A 135 -18.92 19.20 -5.10
CA LEU A 135 -17.53 19.61 -5.09
C LEU A 135 -17.41 21.11 -4.91
N ASN A 136 -16.42 21.53 -4.14
CA ASN A 136 -15.88 22.88 -4.15
C ASN A 136 -14.60 22.89 -5.00
N LEU A 137 -14.47 23.87 -5.88
CA LEU A 137 -13.30 24.12 -6.72
C LEU A 137 -12.67 25.45 -6.31
N GLU A 138 -11.39 25.42 -5.94
CA GLU A 138 -10.59 26.62 -5.70
C GLU A 138 -9.51 26.76 -6.78
N VAL A 139 -9.46 27.93 -7.42
CA VAL A 139 -8.43 28.31 -8.40
C VAL A 139 -7.80 29.62 -7.94
N PRO A 140 -6.79 29.58 -7.05
CA PRO A 140 -6.33 30.77 -6.33
C PRO A 140 -5.61 31.79 -7.24
N SER A 141 -5.10 31.36 -8.39
CA SER A 141 -4.29 32.20 -9.29
C SER A 141 -4.78 32.12 -10.74
N SER A 142 -6.03 32.52 -10.99
CA SER A 142 -6.56 32.63 -12.35
C SER A 142 -6.30 33.99 -13.00
N PRO A 143 -6.34 34.09 -14.35
CA PRO A 143 -6.20 35.36 -15.06
C PRO A 143 -7.22 36.44 -14.68
N VAL A 144 -8.34 36.06 -14.05
CA VAL A 144 -9.41 36.97 -13.60
C VAL A 144 -9.45 37.15 -12.07
N GLY A 145 -8.44 36.62 -11.35
CA GLY A 145 -8.39 36.60 -9.89
C GLY A 145 -8.72 35.22 -9.30
N PRO A 146 -8.70 35.06 -7.97
CA PRO A 146 -9.09 33.82 -7.32
C PRO A 146 -10.54 33.44 -7.68
N LEU A 147 -10.78 32.17 -8.00
CA LEU A 147 -12.12 31.62 -8.24
C LEU A 147 -12.43 30.59 -7.17
N LEU A 148 -13.62 30.70 -6.59
CA LEU A 148 -14.20 29.68 -5.71
C LEU A 148 -15.56 29.30 -6.29
N LEU A 149 -15.67 28.05 -6.73
CA LEU A 149 -16.79 27.55 -7.51
C LEU A 149 -17.33 26.26 -6.90
N HIS A 150 -18.59 25.92 -7.19
CA HIS A 150 -19.18 24.63 -6.81
C HIS A 150 -20.27 24.19 -7.79
N ASN A 151 -20.65 22.91 -7.72
CA ASN A 151 -21.83 22.41 -8.43
C ASN A 151 -23.07 22.35 -7.50
N GLU A 152 -24.21 22.78 -8.04
CA GLU A 152 -25.52 22.71 -7.36
C GLU A 152 -26.28 21.42 -7.67
N THR A 153 -26.01 20.84 -8.85
CA THR A 153 -26.55 19.54 -9.26
C THR A 153 -25.47 18.50 -9.05
N GLY A 154 -25.80 17.43 -8.34
CA GLY A 154 -24.86 16.36 -8.05
C GLY A 154 -24.31 15.69 -9.32
N LEU A 155 -23.00 15.44 -9.32
CA LEU A 155 -22.31 14.71 -10.37
C LEU A 155 -22.52 13.21 -10.16
N GLU A 156 -23.48 12.61 -10.87
CA GLU A 156 -23.74 11.17 -10.80
C GLU A 156 -22.68 10.40 -11.61
N PHE A 157 -22.02 9.42 -10.99
CA PHE A 157 -21.04 8.53 -11.60
C PHE A 157 -21.48 7.07 -11.50
N VAL A 158 -21.07 6.29 -12.50
CA VAL A 158 -21.23 4.84 -12.54
C VAL A 158 -19.93 4.15 -12.94
N PRO A 159 -19.68 2.93 -12.44
CA PRO A 159 -18.49 2.18 -12.80
C PRO A 159 -18.52 1.82 -14.28
N THR A 160 -17.40 2.01 -14.97
CA THR A 160 -17.15 1.66 -16.36
C THR A 160 -15.84 0.90 -16.53
N THR A 161 -15.79 0.08 -17.56
CA THR A 161 -14.56 -0.48 -18.13
C THR A 161 -14.59 -0.18 -19.61
N ASP A 162 -13.54 0.46 -20.14
CA ASP A 162 -13.46 0.87 -21.54
C ASP A 162 -14.65 1.74 -22.02
N GLY A 163 -15.22 2.56 -21.11
CA GLY A 163 -16.36 3.42 -21.40
C GLY A 163 -17.74 2.74 -21.37
N GLU A 164 -17.79 1.44 -21.10
CA GLU A 164 -19.06 0.71 -20.92
C GLU A 164 -19.36 0.50 -19.44
N GLU A 165 -20.62 0.74 -19.02
CA GLU A 165 -21.05 0.51 -17.64
C GLU A 165 -20.81 -0.95 -17.25
N THR A 166 -20.04 -1.16 -16.18
CA THR A 166 -19.60 -2.48 -15.72
C THR A 166 -20.14 -2.80 -14.34
N LEU A 167 -20.05 -4.06 -13.93
CA LEU A 167 -20.33 -4.44 -12.54
C LEU A 167 -19.04 -4.41 -11.72
N LEU A 168 -19.17 -4.01 -10.46
CA LEU A 168 -18.11 -4.13 -9.48
C LEU A 168 -18.03 -5.58 -9.02
N GLU A 169 -16.84 -6.18 -9.10
CA GLU A 169 -16.58 -7.55 -8.63
C GLU A 169 -16.15 -7.60 -7.14
N GLY A 170 -15.81 -6.45 -6.56
CA GLY A 170 -15.39 -6.32 -5.18
C GLY A 170 -15.30 -4.87 -4.72
N TRP A 171 -14.94 -4.69 -3.44
CA TRP A 171 -14.65 -3.39 -2.85
C TRP A 171 -13.40 -3.47 -1.95
N PRO A 172 -12.46 -2.51 -2.00
CA PRO A 172 -12.48 -1.32 -2.86
C PRO A 172 -12.45 -1.64 -4.35
N PRO A 173 -13.02 -0.77 -5.21
CA PRO A 173 -13.18 -1.05 -6.63
C PRO A 173 -11.90 -0.66 -7.38
N TYR A 174 -10.78 -1.26 -7.00
CA TYR A 174 -9.50 -1.05 -7.69
C TYR A 174 -9.63 -1.40 -9.18
N ASP A 175 -8.91 -0.65 -10.02
CA ASP A 175 -8.92 -0.80 -11.49
C ASP A 175 -10.28 -0.51 -12.14
N VAL A 176 -11.23 0.04 -11.40
CA VAL A 176 -12.51 0.51 -11.93
C VAL A 176 -12.46 2.03 -12.11
N THR A 177 -12.92 2.48 -13.27
CA THR A 177 -13.15 3.90 -13.52
C THR A 177 -14.62 4.20 -13.30
N PHE A 178 -14.94 5.27 -12.59
CA PHE A 178 -16.28 5.79 -12.43
C PHE A 178 -16.45 6.93 -13.42
N GLU A 179 -17.35 6.80 -14.39
CA GLU A 179 -17.63 7.86 -15.35
C GLU A 179 -18.92 8.59 -15.00
N ARG A 180 -18.89 9.91 -15.17
CA ARG A 180 -20.07 10.75 -14.99
C ARG A 180 -21.15 10.34 -15.99
N ARG A 181 -22.31 9.96 -15.47
CA ARG A 181 -23.53 9.75 -16.26
C ARG A 181 -24.01 11.10 -16.80
N THR A 182 -23.86 11.32 -18.10
CA THR A 182 -24.19 12.58 -18.75
C THR A 182 -25.69 12.70 -19.01
N ALA A 183 -26.37 13.55 -18.22
CA ALA A 183 -27.70 14.06 -18.56
C ALA A 183 -27.64 15.34 -19.41
N ASP A 184 -26.59 16.15 -19.21
CA ASP A 184 -26.38 17.46 -19.82
C ASP A 184 -24.95 17.60 -20.37
N ASP A 185 -24.80 18.25 -21.52
CA ASP A 185 -23.50 18.47 -22.21
C ASP A 185 -22.51 19.33 -21.41
N CYS A 186 -22.98 20.10 -20.42
CA CYS A 186 -22.21 21.09 -19.67
C CYS A 186 -22.90 21.40 -18.34
N LEU A 187 -22.35 20.91 -17.22
CA LEU A 187 -22.85 21.16 -15.87
C LEU A 187 -22.25 22.45 -15.32
N PRO A 188 -23.04 23.53 -15.13
CA PRO A 188 -22.49 24.81 -14.71
C PRO A 188 -21.87 24.72 -13.31
N LEU A 189 -20.72 25.38 -13.17
CA LEU A 189 -20.15 25.70 -11.86
C LEU A 189 -20.55 27.14 -11.51
N VAL A 190 -21.04 27.31 -10.29
CA VAL A 190 -21.52 28.60 -9.75
C VAL A 190 -20.60 29.06 -8.64
N ASP A 191 -20.62 30.35 -8.32
CA ASP A 191 -19.90 30.92 -7.19
C ASP A 191 -20.64 30.75 -5.85
N GLU A 192 -20.07 31.27 -4.76
CA GLU A 192 -20.67 31.24 -3.41
C GLU A 192 -22.09 31.85 -3.34
N GLU A 193 -22.46 32.75 -4.26
CA GLU A 193 -23.79 33.37 -4.34
C GLU A 193 -24.77 32.56 -5.20
N ASN A 194 -24.35 31.39 -5.70
CA ASN A 194 -25.06 30.54 -6.66
C ASN A 194 -25.32 31.25 -8.00
N VAL A 195 -24.42 32.14 -8.39
CA VAL A 195 -24.45 32.80 -9.70
C VAL A 195 -23.47 32.07 -10.63
N GLU A 196 -23.89 31.82 -11.86
CA GLU A 196 -22.98 31.28 -12.88
C GLU A 196 -21.78 32.20 -13.05
N SER A 197 -20.58 31.62 -13.04
CA SER A 197 -19.34 32.35 -13.28
C SER A 197 -19.44 33.20 -14.56
N GLU A 198 -18.91 34.43 -14.54
CA GLU A 198 -18.82 35.27 -15.74
C GLU A 198 -18.02 34.58 -16.87
N LEU A 199 -17.16 33.62 -16.54
CA LEU A 199 -16.41 32.81 -17.50
C LEU A 199 -17.21 31.62 -18.05
N GLY A 200 -18.40 31.36 -17.53
CA GLY A 200 -19.27 30.25 -17.94
C GLY A 200 -18.60 28.89 -17.74
N ILE A 201 -17.87 28.71 -16.63
CA ILE A 201 -17.13 27.47 -16.36
C ILE A 201 -18.12 26.34 -16.09
N CYS A 202 -17.92 25.20 -16.75
CA CYS A 202 -18.76 24.02 -16.56
C CYS A 202 -17.97 22.72 -16.71
N ILE A 203 -18.49 21.63 -16.14
CA ILE A 203 -17.95 20.28 -16.31
C ILE A 203 -18.71 19.59 -17.45
N ARG A 204 -18.01 19.10 -18.47
CA ARG A 204 -18.61 18.38 -19.61
C ARG A 204 -18.56 16.88 -19.42
N SER A 205 -17.39 16.37 -19.11
CA SER A 205 -17.16 14.98 -18.73
C SER A 205 -16.26 14.94 -17.50
N MET A 206 -16.42 13.90 -16.70
CA MET A 206 -15.56 13.63 -15.57
C MET A 206 -15.47 12.12 -15.39
N SER A 207 -14.27 11.60 -15.20
CA SER A 207 -14.03 10.21 -14.80
C SER A 207 -13.15 10.18 -13.55
N ILE A 208 -13.39 9.19 -12.70
CA ILE A 208 -12.67 8.98 -11.43
C ILE A 208 -12.17 7.54 -11.43
N SER A 209 -10.87 7.35 -11.62
CA SER A 209 -10.24 6.05 -11.51
C SER A 209 -9.75 5.87 -10.08
N VAL A 210 -10.19 4.81 -9.42
CA VAL A 210 -9.61 4.40 -8.14
C VAL A 210 -8.29 3.73 -8.46
N ALA A 211 -7.19 4.38 -8.11
CA ALA A 211 -5.86 3.82 -8.38
C ALA A 211 -5.65 2.56 -7.53
N PRO A 212 -4.88 1.58 -8.03
CA PRO A 212 -4.36 0.54 -7.16
C PRO A 212 -3.64 1.17 -5.96
N LEU A 213 -3.51 0.39 -4.88
CA LEU A 213 -2.78 0.77 -3.67
C LEU A 213 -1.58 1.63 -4.05
N LEU A 214 -1.52 2.85 -3.51
CA LEU A 214 -0.34 3.66 -3.69
C LEU A 214 0.80 2.90 -3.05
N VAL A 215 1.82 2.64 -3.83
CA VAL A 215 3.05 2.06 -3.31
C VAL A 215 3.98 3.18 -2.90
N SER A 216 4.87 2.86 -1.98
CA SER A 216 6.02 3.72 -1.68
C SER A 216 7.28 2.96 -2.03
N TYR A 217 8.24 3.66 -2.61
CA TYR A 217 9.50 3.04 -3.02
C TYR A 217 10.62 4.07 -3.02
N SER A 218 11.87 3.61 -3.00
CA SER A 218 13.04 4.42 -3.33
C SER A 218 13.60 3.97 -4.67
N ALA A 219 14.36 4.84 -5.32
CA ALA A 219 15.05 4.51 -6.56
C ALA A 219 16.55 4.83 -6.43
N GLY A 220 17.40 3.95 -6.96
CA GLY A 220 18.84 4.04 -6.80
C GLY A 220 19.52 5.22 -7.47
N ARG A 221 20.84 5.32 -7.21
CA ARG A 221 21.71 6.48 -7.49
C ARG A 221 21.91 6.85 -8.95
N GLU A 222 21.73 5.93 -9.90
CA GLU A 222 22.35 6.08 -11.23
C GLU A 222 21.55 6.90 -12.25
N ALA A 223 20.33 7.36 -11.94
CA ALA A 223 19.49 7.95 -12.99
C ALA A 223 18.37 8.88 -12.57
N SER A 224 18.03 8.92 -11.28
CA SER A 224 16.81 9.59 -10.89
C SER A 224 17.03 11.09 -10.68
N GLN A 225 16.00 11.88 -10.97
CA GLN A 225 15.93 13.30 -10.59
C GLN A 225 15.64 13.48 -9.09
N PHE A 226 15.60 12.39 -8.33
CA PHE A 226 15.25 12.33 -6.92
C PHE A 226 16.46 11.90 -6.10
N HIS A 227 16.40 12.17 -4.80
CA HIS A 227 17.42 11.66 -3.91
C HIS A 227 17.22 10.13 -3.74
N PRO A 228 18.27 9.30 -3.71
CA PRO A 228 18.14 7.84 -3.52
C PRO A 228 17.62 7.39 -2.15
N ALA A 229 17.42 8.35 -1.25
CA ALA A 229 16.76 8.16 0.04
C ALA A 229 15.40 8.86 0.15
N ASP A 230 14.91 9.45 -0.95
CA ASP A 230 13.53 9.92 -1.00
C ASP A 230 12.59 8.72 -1.11
N ILE A 231 11.58 8.67 -0.25
CA ILE A 231 10.47 7.75 -0.44
C ILE A 231 9.51 8.40 -1.43
N LEU A 232 9.50 7.83 -2.64
CA LEU A 232 8.67 8.23 -3.75
C LEU A 232 7.28 7.64 -3.60
N GLY A 233 6.29 8.41 -4.03
CA GLY A 233 4.96 7.89 -4.31
C GLY A 233 4.70 7.88 -5.82
N ILE A 234 3.91 6.93 -6.27
CA ILE A 234 3.16 7.10 -7.51
C ILE A 234 1.98 8.03 -7.27
N LEU A 235 1.60 8.81 -8.28
CA LEU A 235 0.29 9.44 -8.29
C LEU A 235 -0.74 8.43 -8.84
N PRO A 236 -2.03 8.63 -8.59
CA PRO A 236 -3.08 7.96 -9.34
C PRO A 236 -2.95 8.36 -10.82
N ALA A 237 -2.67 7.39 -11.70
CA ALA A 237 -2.56 7.65 -13.12
C ALA A 237 -3.95 7.96 -13.68
N VAL A 238 -4.06 9.08 -14.39
CA VAL A 238 -4.95 9.14 -15.54
C VAL A 238 -4.16 8.49 -16.66
N ALA A 239 -4.59 7.30 -17.10
CA ALA A 239 -3.96 6.61 -18.23
C ALA A 239 -4.13 7.44 -19.51
N LEU A 240 -3.24 8.41 -19.73
CA LEU A 240 -3.01 8.98 -21.05
C LEU A 240 -2.01 8.05 -21.75
N PRO A 241 -2.39 7.37 -22.85
CA PRO A 241 -1.49 6.48 -23.56
C PRO A 241 -0.18 7.19 -23.93
N GLY A 242 0.96 6.63 -23.51
CA GLY A 242 2.29 7.12 -23.85
C GLY A 242 2.82 8.28 -23.00
N VAL A 243 2.15 8.67 -21.91
CA VAL A 243 2.72 9.60 -20.92
C VAL A 243 3.02 8.82 -19.65
N GLY A 244 4.29 8.45 -19.48
CA GLY A 244 4.78 7.89 -18.23
C GLY A 244 4.47 8.83 -17.07
N GLN A 245 4.09 8.28 -15.93
CA GLN A 245 3.76 9.06 -14.77
C GLN A 245 5.03 9.39 -14.00
N ALA A 246 5.49 10.63 -14.00
CA ALA A 246 6.63 10.98 -13.15
C ALA A 246 6.30 10.71 -11.66
N PRO A 247 7.19 10.00 -10.93
CA PRO A 247 7.06 9.90 -9.49
C PRO A 247 7.31 11.26 -8.83
N TYR A 248 7.07 11.31 -7.53
CA TYR A 248 7.29 12.52 -6.74
C TYR A 248 7.72 12.13 -5.33
N PRO A 249 8.63 12.90 -4.72
CA PRO A 249 9.09 12.64 -3.37
C PRO A 249 7.92 12.89 -2.41
N ARG A 250 7.64 11.90 -1.57
CA ARG A 250 6.59 11.97 -0.56
C ARG A 250 7.15 12.14 0.82
N ILE A 251 8.24 11.46 1.15
CA ILE A 251 9.04 11.72 2.34
C ILE A 251 10.45 11.94 1.81
N THR A 252 11.01 13.13 2.02
CA THR A 252 12.36 13.41 1.54
C THR A 252 13.40 12.75 2.44
N CYS A 253 14.63 12.67 1.96
CA CYS A 253 15.77 12.27 2.77
C CYS A 253 15.82 13.02 4.12
N GLU A 254 15.59 14.33 4.15
CA GLU A 254 15.54 15.10 5.41
C GLU A 254 14.31 14.76 6.27
N GLY A 255 13.19 14.42 5.64
CA GLY A 255 11.98 13.95 6.33
C GLY A 255 12.21 12.66 7.12
N LEU A 256 13.19 11.83 6.70
CA LEU A 256 13.66 10.66 7.43
C LEU A 256 14.70 10.97 8.53
N GLY A 257 15.06 12.24 8.72
CA GLY A 257 16.07 12.66 9.71
C GLY A 257 17.50 12.23 9.36
N LEU A 258 17.74 11.85 8.10
CA LEU A 258 19.07 11.53 7.60
C LEU A 258 19.97 12.77 7.63
N SER A 259 21.29 12.56 7.55
CA SER A 259 22.24 13.65 7.73
C SER A 259 22.23 14.65 6.56
N ASP A 260 22.51 15.92 6.84
CA ASP A 260 22.65 16.95 5.79
C ASP A 260 23.66 16.55 4.70
N ASP A 261 24.76 15.89 5.09
CA ASP A 261 25.78 15.39 4.15
C ASP A 261 25.24 14.23 3.29
N GLY A 262 24.31 13.44 3.83
CA GLY A 262 23.68 12.33 3.15
C GLY A 262 22.53 12.73 2.24
N CYS A 263 21.88 13.86 2.51
CA CYS A 263 20.76 14.38 1.70
C CYS A 263 21.16 15.44 0.67
N ASP A 264 22.44 15.79 0.57
CA ASP A 264 22.89 16.79 -0.40
C ASP A 264 23.16 16.19 -1.80
N ASP A 265 23.20 17.04 -2.83
CA ASP A 265 23.49 16.60 -4.20
C ASP A 265 25.00 16.31 -4.43
N SER A 266 25.78 16.06 -3.37
CA SER A 266 27.22 15.87 -3.45
C SER A 266 27.61 14.39 -3.53
N PHE A 267 28.91 14.10 -3.45
CA PHE A 267 29.39 12.73 -3.56
C PHE A 267 29.15 11.96 -2.27
N GLY A 268 28.38 10.88 -2.36
CA GLY A 268 28.09 9.99 -1.24
C GLY A 268 26.75 10.33 -0.59
N GLN A 269 25.67 10.16 -1.34
CA GLN A 269 24.29 10.32 -0.87
C GLN A 269 23.86 9.13 -0.04
N ASP A 270 22.97 9.31 0.93
CA ASP A 270 22.28 8.16 1.52
C ASP A 270 21.41 7.47 0.46
N ASN A 271 21.41 6.14 0.47
CA ASN A 271 20.58 5.29 -0.38
C ASN A 271 19.77 4.34 0.50
N LEU A 272 18.47 4.24 0.23
CA LEU A 272 17.60 3.29 0.93
C LEU A 272 17.61 1.96 0.20
N ASP A 273 18.12 0.92 0.87
CA ASP A 273 18.22 -0.44 0.30
C ASP A 273 17.11 -1.36 0.78
N ALA A 274 16.34 -0.96 1.78
CA ALA A 274 15.12 -1.65 2.13
C ALA A 274 14.13 -0.73 2.84
N LEU A 275 12.84 -1.02 2.72
CA LEU A 275 11.78 -0.17 3.26
C LEU A 275 10.61 -1.00 3.79
N SER A 276 10.11 -0.63 4.98
CA SER A 276 8.88 -1.16 5.53
C SER A 276 8.19 -0.14 6.43
N PHE A 277 6.85 -0.21 6.50
CA PHE A 277 6.06 0.59 7.45
C PHE A 277 5.61 -0.20 8.69
N GLY A 278 6.24 -1.36 8.94
CA GLY A 278 6.03 -2.16 10.16
C GLY A 278 4.63 -2.74 10.31
N SER A 279 3.85 -2.78 9.24
CA SER A 279 2.55 -3.44 9.21
C SER A 279 2.52 -4.43 8.07
N ALA A 280 2.04 -5.64 8.34
CA ALA A 280 1.53 -6.48 7.27
C ALA A 280 0.02 -6.34 7.22
N VAL A 281 -0.49 -6.13 6.02
CA VAL A 281 -1.88 -6.45 5.74
C VAL A 281 -2.03 -7.95 5.96
N VAL A 282 -2.95 -8.35 6.85
CA VAL A 282 -3.23 -9.77 7.10
C VAL A 282 -3.97 -10.33 5.87
N GLU A 283 -3.21 -10.79 4.88
CA GLU A 283 -3.71 -11.62 3.79
C GLU A 283 -3.78 -13.09 4.23
N ARG A 284 -4.73 -13.83 3.64
CA ARG A 284 -4.90 -15.27 3.94
C ARG A 284 -3.88 -16.16 3.25
N VAL A 285 -3.27 -15.65 2.18
CA VAL A 285 -2.24 -16.35 1.44
C VAL A 285 -1.00 -15.49 1.57
N PRO A 286 0.12 -16.02 2.08
CA PRO A 286 1.36 -15.27 2.09
C PRO A 286 1.79 -14.96 0.66
N THR A 287 2.05 -13.69 0.40
CA THR A 287 2.63 -13.24 -0.85
C THR A 287 3.83 -12.35 -0.57
N VAL A 288 4.82 -12.45 -1.45
CA VAL A 288 5.98 -11.55 -1.45
C VAL A 288 5.91 -10.75 -2.73
N ASP A 289 5.81 -9.43 -2.59
CA ASP A 289 6.05 -8.47 -3.65
C ASP A 289 7.53 -8.11 -3.61
N PHE A 290 8.23 -8.15 -4.75
CA PHE A 290 9.66 -7.91 -4.80
C PHE A 290 10.09 -7.30 -6.14
N SER A 291 11.16 -6.52 -6.13
CA SER A 291 11.96 -6.22 -7.33
C SER A 291 13.19 -7.14 -7.37
N VAL A 292 13.95 -7.07 -8.45
CA VAL A 292 15.16 -7.85 -8.64
C VAL A 292 16.30 -6.96 -9.11
N ALA A 293 17.55 -7.30 -8.84
CA ALA A 293 18.65 -6.49 -9.34
C ALA A 293 18.88 -6.67 -10.84
N ALA A 294 19.68 -5.78 -11.44
CA ALA A 294 20.02 -5.82 -12.85
C ALA A 294 20.60 -7.18 -13.30
N GLY A 295 20.02 -7.73 -14.37
CA GLY A 295 20.44 -9.00 -14.96
C GLY A 295 19.80 -10.25 -14.37
N ALA A 296 18.83 -10.11 -13.46
CA ALA A 296 17.98 -11.20 -13.02
C ALA A 296 17.28 -11.87 -14.21
N LEU A 297 17.19 -13.21 -14.18
CA LEU A 297 16.68 -13.99 -15.30
C LEU A 297 15.35 -14.66 -15.00
N GLY A 298 15.00 -14.90 -13.74
CA GLY A 298 13.78 -15.61 -13.34
C GLY A 298 13.80 -17.09 -13.69
N SER A 299 12.96 -17.88 -13.04
CA SER A 299 12.74 -19.28 -13.39
C SER A 299 11.89 -19.42 -14.66
N ASP A 300 12.03 -20.53 -15.38
CA ASP A 300 11.28 -20.80 -16.60
C ASP A 300 9.75 -20.68 -16.38
N GLY A 301 9.07 -19.86 -17.19
CA GLY A 301 7.64 -19.61 -17.16
C GLY A 301 7.18 -18.56 -16.15
N THR A 302 8.10 -17.87 -15.47
CA THR A 302 7.78 -16.79 -14.51
C THR A 302 7.69 -15.42 -15.18
N ALA A 303 7.05 -14.45 -14.53
CA ALA A 303 6.98 -13.10 -15.07
C ALA A 303 8.37 -12.42 -15.11
N VAL A 304 9.24 -12.70 -14.14
CA VAL A 304 10.65 -12.23 -14.17
C VAL A 304 11.37 -12.75 -15.43
N GLU A 305 11.17 -14.03 -15.80
CA GLU A 305 11.74 -14.56 -17.07
C GLU A 305 11.11 -13.90 -18.30
N VAL A 306 9.80 -13.68 -18.29
CA VAL A 306 9.13 -12.99 -19.40
C VAL A 306 9.69 -11.58 -19.59
N GLN A 307 9.94 -10.85 -18.49
CA GLN A 307 10.52 -9.50 -18.55
C GLN A 307 12.00 -9.50 -18.91
N SER A 308 12.80 -10.44 -18.37
CA SER A 308 14.22 -10.57 -18.72
C SER A 308 14.47 -10.99 -20.18
N LEU A 309 13.45 -11.55 -20.85
CA LEU A 309 13.48 -11.87 -22.27
C LEU A 309 12.78 -10.84 -23.15
N CYS A 310 12.16 -9.82 -22.54
CA CYS A 310 11.38 -8.86 -23.29
C CYS A 310 12.27 -8.03 -24.21
N PRO A 311 11.97 -7.93 -25.52
CA PRO A 311 12.73 -7.06 -26.39
C PRO A 311 12.64 -5.63 -25.85
N PRO A 312 13.77 -4.91 -25.80
CA PRO A 312 13.76 -3.52 -25.36
C PRO A 312 12.76 -2.67 -26.15
N ALA A 313 12.10 -1.75 -25.44
CA ALA A 313 11.26 -0.68 -25.98
C ALA A 313 11.84 -0.05 -27.26
N GLU A 314 13.13 0.29 -27.20
CA GLU A 314 13.87 0.95 -28.24
C GLU A 314 15.12 0.15 -28.61
N PRO A 315 15.50 0.09 -29.90
CA PRO A 315 16.72 -0.57 -30.33
C PRO A 315 17.94 0.00 -29.60
N GLY A 316 18.51 -0.81 -28.71
CA GLY A 316 19.64 -0.39 -27.89
C GLY A 316 19.44 -0.70 -26.43
N LEU A 317 18.21 -0.69 -25.90
CA LEU A 317 17.93 -0.93 -24.47
C LEU A 317 18.10 -2.42 -24.10
N SER A 318 18.18 -2.77 -22.81
CA SER A 318 18.18 -4.18 -22.37
C SER A 318 16.74 -4.56 -22.00
N PRO A 319 16.40 -5.86 -21.85
CA PRO A 319 15.24 -6.27 -21.05
C PRO A 319 15.43 -5.84 -19.59
N GLU A 320 14.36 -5.44 -18.89
CA GLU A 320 14.48 -4.63 -17.66
C GLU A 320 13.56 -5.13 -16.52
N PRO A 321 13.79 -6.33 -15.97
CA PRO A 321 13.06 -6.75 -14.78
C PRO A 321 13.43 -5.94 -13.52
N GLU A 322 14.52 -5.17 -13.53
CA GLU A 322 15.05 -4.53 -12.33
C GLU A 322 14.22 -3.36 -11.77
N SER A 323 13.54 -2.62 -12.64
CA SER A 323 12.64 -1.53 -12.24
C SER A 323 11.20 -2.00 -11.99
N ASP A 324 10.93 -3.29 -12.21
CA ASP A 324 9.62 -3.92 -12.09
C ASP A 324 9.38 -4.46 -10.67
N VAL A 325 8.10 -4.59 -10.30
CA VAL A 325 7.69 -5.28 -9.07
C VAL A 325 6.86 -6.50 -9.43
N PHE A 326 7.24 -7.65 -8.87
CA PHE A 326 6.61 -8.94 -9.08
C PHE A 326 5.97 -9.45 -7.80
N ARG A 327 4.85 -10.15 -7.92
CA ARG A 327 4.21 -10.86 -6.80
C ARG A 327 4.40 -12.36 -6.93
N SER A 328 5.01 -12.99 -5.93
CA SER A 328 5.00 -14.45 -5.75
C SER A 328 3.97 -14.91 -4.72
N VAL A 329 3.33 -16.04 -5.01
CA VAL A 329 2.48 -16.79 -4.06
C VAL A 329 3.22 -17.99 -3.46
N LEU A 330 4.56 -17.93 -3.44
CA LEU A 330 5.46 -18.89 -2.81
C LEU A 330 5.35 -20.33 -3.34
N ASN A 331 5.10 -20.50 -4.64
CA ASN A 331 4.95 -21.79 -5.31
C ASN A 331 5.89 -21.95 -6.52
N GLY A 332 6.91 -21.10 -6.62
CA GLY A 332 7.85 -21.02 -7.74
C GLY A 332 7.33 -20.29 -8.97
N THR A 333 6.18 -19.63 -8.87
CA THR A 333 5.72 -18.67 -9.89
C THR A 333 5.64 -17.26 -9.33
N ASN A 334 5.67 -16.29 -10.23
CA ASN A 334 5.41 -14.89 -9.94
C ASN A 334 4.65 -14.24 -11.11
N ARG A 335 4.01 -13.10 -10.84
CA ARG A 335 3.33 -12.26 -11.82
C ARG A 335 3.84 -10.83 -11.72
N LEU A 336 3.88 -10.10 -12.83
CA LEU A 336 4.16 -8.67 -12.84
C LEU A 336 3.02 -7.92 -12.13
N LEU A 337 3.36 -7.00 -11.23
CA LEU A 337 2.42 -6.17 -10.48
C LEU A 337 2.56 -4.69 -10.87
N PHE A 338 3.79 -4.18 -10.87
CA PHE A 338 4.13 -2.85 -11.34
C PHE A 338 5.24 -2.94 -12.37
N ASP A 339 5.16 -2.06 -13.35
CA ASP A 339 6.11 -1.90 -14.45
C ASP A 339 6.90 -0.63 -14.19
N GLY A 340 8.23 -0.64 -14.30
CA GLY A 340 9.06 0.51 -13.98
C GLY A 340 8.67 1.76 -14.77
N ASN A 341 8.71 1.72 -16.10
CA ASN A 341 8.40 2.86 -16.97
C ASN A 341 6.99 2.83 -17.61
N GLY A 342 6.24 1.72 -17.42
CA GLY A 342 4.93 1.48 -18.02
C GLY A 342 5.00 0.64 -19.30
N PRO A 343 3.89 0.54 -20.08
CA PRO A 343 3.82 -0.40 -21.20
C PRO A 343 4.67 0.05 -22.39
N VAL A 344 5.99 -0.02 -22.27
CA VAL A 344 6.96 0.23 -23.34
C VAL A 344 7.66 -1.09 -23.68
N GLY A 345 6.87 -2.10 -24.02
CA GLY A 345 7.39 -3.42 -24.37
C GLY A 345 6.26 -4.44 -24.43
N ALA A 346 6.18 -5.23 -25.50
CA ALA A 346 5.00 -6.02 -25.85
C ALA A 346 4.75 -7.27 -24.99
N CYS A 347 5.34 -7.39 -23.80
CA CYS A 347 5.39 -8.66 -23.07
C CYS A 347 4.22 -8.80 -22.08
N GLN A 348 4.11 -7.93 -21.07
CA GLN A 348 2.95 -7.86 -20.18
C GLN A 348 2.74 -6.42 -19.68
N PRO A 349 1.56 -5.80 -19.88
CA PRO A 349 1.29 -4.49 -19.32
C PRO A 349 1.05 -4.60 -17.81
N ALA A 350 1.69 -3.74 -17.02
CA ALA A 350 1.33 -3.47 -15.64
C ALA A 350 1.29 -1.95 -15.37
N PHE A 351 0.98 -1.58 -14.12
CA PHE A 351 0.86 -0.17 -13.75
C PHE A 351 2.25 0.48 -13.68
N PRO A 352 2.49 1.61 -14.37
CA PRO A 352 3.79 2.29 -14.38
C PRO A 352 4.16 2.88 -13.02
N LEU A 353 5.39 2.66 -12.56
CA LEU A 353 5.99 3.41 -11.47
C LEU A 353 6.50 4.78 -11.92
N GLY A 354 6.84 4.91 -13.21
CA GLY A 354 7.40 6.13 -13.77
C GLY A 354 8.92 6.24 -13.67
N LEU A 355 9.58 5.12 -13.45
CA LEU A 355 11.02 4.99 -13.45
C LEU A 355 11.57 5.11 -14.88
N LEU A 356 12.81 5.59 -14.99
CA LEU A 356 13.55 5.68 -16.24
C LEU A 356 14.32 4.38 -16.48
N GLU A 357 14.06 3.76 -17.62
CA GLU A 357 14.63 2.48 -18.05
C GLU A 357 15.51 2.68 -19.30
N ALA A 358 16.18 3.84 -19.40
CA ALA A 358 17.06 4.10 -20.52
C ALA A 358 18.47 3.57 -20.18
N ILE A 359 19.17 2.88 -21.08
CA ILE A 359 20.56 2.40 -20.81
C ILE A 359 21.51 3.50 -20.33
N ALA A 360 21.26 4.75 -20.70
CA ALA A 360 22.09 5.86 -20.27
C ALA A 360 21.82 6.31 -18.82
N MET A 361 20.62 6.01 -18.30
CA MET A 361 20.06 6.44 -17.00
C MET A 361 18.99 5.41 -16.61
N ARG A 362 19.41 4.38 -15.85
CA ARG A 362 18.52 3.35 -15.31
C ARG A 362 18.23 3.62 -13.84
N ASP A 363 16.94 3.78 -13.53
CA ASP A 363 16.44 3.84 -12.17
C ASP A 363 16.24 2.39 -11.68
N GLU A 364 17.06 1.96 -10.74
CA GLU A 364 16.88 0.69 -10.02
C GLU A 364 15.90 0.93 -8.87
N LEU A 365 15.14 -0.11 -8.50
CA LEU A 365 14.17 -0.04 -7.41
C LEU A 365 14.77 -0.72 -6.18
N ASP A 366 15.40 0.10 -5.33
CA ASP A 366 16.22 -0.33 -4.19
C ASP A 366 15.39 -0.52 -2.90
N ALA A 367 14.16 -0.01 -2.86
CA ALA A 367 13.31 -0.16 -1.69
C ALA A 367 11.83 -0.10 -2.09
N PHE A 368 11.00 -0.97 -1.53
CA PHE A 368 9.58 -1.05 -1.90
C PHE A 368 8.70 -1.45 -0.72
N VAL A 369 7.57 -0.79 -0.60
CA VAL A 369 6.49 -1.14 0.31
C VAL A 369 5.15 -1.00 -0.40
N GLY A 370 4.31 -2.03 -0.31
CA GLY A 370 2.99 -2.06 -0.95
C GLY A 370 1.97 -1.08 -0.34
N GLN A 371 2.35 -0.37 0.73
CA GLN A 371 1.57 0.65 1.39
C GLN A 371 1.93 2.05 0.90
N GLY A 372 0.93 2.93 0.86
CA GLY A 372 1.12 4.30 0.43
C GLY A 372 1.78 5.14 1.52
N PRO A 373 2.47 6.23 1.16
CA PRO A 373 3.19 7.05 2.13
C PRO A 373 2.24 7.71 3.14
N SER A 374 0.96 7.88 2.78
CA SER A 374 -0.10 8.32 3.70
C SER A 374 -0.31 7.40 4.92
N PHE A 375 0.21 6.18 4.88
CA PHE A 375 0.19 5.27 6.02
C PHE A 375 1.06 5.76 7.17
N VAL A 376 2.18 6.43 6.84
CA VAL A 376 3.15 6.96 7.81
C VAL A 376 3.17 8.49 7.87
N ASP A 377 2.84 9.19 6.78
CA ASP A 377 2.72 10.65 6.66
C ASP A 377 1.29 11.00 6.25
N ARG A 378 0.38 11.02 7.23
CA ARG A 378 -1.06 11.21 7.00
C ARG A 378 -1.37 12.62 6.53
N ASN A 379 -0.62 13.63 6.99
CA ASN A 379 -0.90 15.02 6.66
C ASN A 379 -0.23 15.47 5.34
N ALA A 380 0.63 14.62 4.76
CA ALA A 380 1.37 14.85 3.52
C ALA A 380 2.31 16.07 3.58
N ASP A 381 2.93 16.33 4.74
CA ASP A 381 3.91 17.40 4.94
C ASP A 381 5.36 16.96 4.66
N GLY A 382 5.56 15.67 4.32
CA GLY A 382 6.86 15.08 4.06
C GLY A 382 7.58 14.56 5.30
N VAL A 383 6.94 14.59 6.46
CA VAL A 383 7.48 14.11 7.74
C VAL A 383 6.60 12.98 8.27
N PRO A 384 7.13 11.75 8.45
CA PRO A 384 6.33 10.64 8.96
C PRO A 384 5.85 10.86 10.40
N GLU A 385 4.55 10.74 10.69
CA GLU A 385 4.04 10.70 12.08
C GLU A 385 4.05 9.29 12.68
N ARG A 386 4.38 8.29 11.87
CA ARG A 386 4.58 6.90 12.31
C ARG A 386 5.96 6.40 11.91
N PRO A 387 6.48 5.40 12.63
CA PRO A 387 7.77 4.80 12.29
C PRO A 387 7.82 4.31 10.84
N VAL A 388 8.86 4.74 10.14
CA VAL A 388 9.36 4.15 8.90
C VAL A 388 10.58 3.31 9.25
N TYR A 389 10.63 2.07 8.77
CA TYR A 389 11.74 1.14 9.02
C TYR A 389 12.50 0.92 7.72
N PHE A 390 13.83 0.97 7.77
CA PHE A 390 14.65 0.90 6.58
C PHE A 390 16.09 0.44 6.89
N SER A 391 16.81 -0.01 5.87
CA SER A 391 18.27 -0.15 5.85
C SER A 391 18.86 0.89 4.89
N LEU A 392 20.17 1.07 4.93
CA LEU A 392 20.89 1.97 4.03
C LEU A 392 22.05 1.22 3.36
N ASP A 393 22.34 1.53 2.11
CA ASP A 393 23.52 1.02 1.39
C ASP A 393 24.80 1.24 2.18
N ALA A 394 25.72 0.29 2.09
CA ALA A 394 26.99 0.33 2.81
C ALA A 394 27.85 1.58 2.55
N SER A 395 27.61 2.32 1.47
CA SER A 395 28.30 3.58 1.17
C SER A 395 27.56 4.84 1.62
N SER A 396 26.38 4.71 2.23
CA SER A 396 25.59 5.81 2.79
C SER A 396 26.34 6.52 3.95
N PRO A 397 26.61 7.84 3.87
CA PRO A 397 27.39 8.55 4.89
C PRO A 397 26.72 8.58 6.27
N SER A 398 25.38 8.53 6.34
CA SER A 398 24.65 8.55 7.61
C SER A 398 24.98 7.32 8.47
N LEU A 399 25.36 6.19 7.88
CA LEU A 399 25.80 5.01 8.62
C LEU A 399 27.01 5.32 9.51
N ALA A 400 28.04 5.93 8.93
CA ALA A 400 29.25 6.29 9.68
C ALA A 400 28.99 7.40 10.71
N MET A 401 28.10 8.35 10.41
CA MET A 401 27.75 9.45 11.30
C MET A 401 27.05 8.96 12.58
N PHE A 402 26.11 8.03 12.44
CA PHE A 402 25.32 7.51 13.56
C PHE A 402 25.90 6.24 14.19
N GLY A 403 26.92 5.63 13.56
CA GLY A 403 27.57 4.41 14.06
C GLY A 403 26.77 3.14 13.78
N PHE A 404 26.06 3.12 12.65
CA PHE A 404 25.32 1.98 12.13
C PHE A 404 26.09 1.28 11.00
N THR A 405 25.55 0.15 10.54
CA THR A 405 26.03 -0.67 9.43
C THR A 405 24.87 -0.93 8.46
N ALA A 406 25.18 -1.36 7.24
CA ALA A 406 24.16 -1.66 6.24
C ALA A 406 23.24 -2.84 6.64
N GLY A 407 23.76 -3.76 7.45
CA GLY A 407 23.00 -4.86 8.03
C GLY A 407 22.11 -4.49 9.23
N ASP A 408 22.07 -3.22 9.64
CA ASP A 408 21.18 -2.75 10.70
C ASP A 408 19.84 -2.27 10.13
N ILE A 409 18.74 -2.51 10.86
CA ILE A 409 17.44 -1.91 10.56
C ILE A 409 17.26 -0.67 11.43
N LEU A 410 17.05 0.45 10.76
CA LEU A 410 16.82 1.76 11.36
C LEU A 410 15.33 2.05 11.41
N SER A 411 14.95 2.97 12.30
CA SER A 411 13.61 3.52 12.38
C SER A 411 13.65 5.02 12.56
N SER A 412 12.81 5.73 11.79
CA SER A 412 12.64 7.18 11.88
C SER A 412 11.16 7.57 11.93
N SER A 413 10.88 8.65 12.65
CA SER A 413 9.59 9.34 12.66
C SER A 413 9.80 10.79 13.10
N HIS A 414 8.87 11.68 12.76
CA HIS A 414 8.86 13.09 13.16
C HIS A 414 10.13 13.86 12.76
N ALA A 415 10.82 13.42 11.70
CA ALA A 415 12.12 13.93 11.25
C ALA A 415 13.21 13.90 12.34
N ASP A 416 13.05 13.04 13.35
CA ASP A 416 14.10 12.77 14.33
C ASP A 416 15.24 11.96 13.67
N PRO A 417 16.50 12.12 14.12
CA PRO A 417 17.59 11.27 13.65
C PRO A 417 17.25 9.79 13.79
N PRO A 418 17.60 8.94 12.80
CA PRO A 418 17.27 7.53 12.82
C PRO A 418 17.77 6.85 14.10
N SER A 419 16.92 5.99 14.65
CA SER A 419 17.22 5.14 15.79
C SER A 419 17.42 3.70 15.34
N LEU A 420 18.25 2.95 16.06
CA LEU A 420 18.45 1.53 15.80
C LEU A 420 17.22 0.74 16.24
N TYR A 421 16.50 0.14 15.28
CA TYR A 421 15.38 -0.75 15.57
C TYR A 421 15.88 -2.18 15.85
N ALA A 422 16.68 -2.74 14.94
CA ALA A 422 17.31 -4.05 15.09
C ALA A 422 18.76 -3.99 14.60
N SER A 423 19.71 -4.42 15.43
CA SER A 423 21.11 -4.53 15.00
C SER A 423 21.36 -5.77 14.16
N HIS A 424 22.37 -5.71 13.28
CA HIS A 424 22.86 -6.88 12.54
C HIS A 424 23.13 -8.07 13.47
N GLU A 425 23.72 -7.85 14.66
CA GLU A 425 23.93 -8.92 15.65
C GLU A 425 22.62 -9.55 16.16
N GLN A 426 21.57 -8.75 16.39
CA GLN A 426 20.24 -9.24 16.79
C GLN A 426 19.56 -10.04 15.67
N LEU A 427 19.87 -9.72 14.41
CA LEU A 427 19.40 -10.43 13.23
C LEU A 427 20.24 -11.69 12.91
N GLY A 428 21.37 -11.86 13.60
CA GLY A 428 22.37 -12.92 13.36
C GLY A 428 23.22 -12.70 12.12
N LEU A 429 23.30 -11.45 11.68
CA LEU A 429 24.14 -10.97 10.60
C LEU A 429 25.54 -10.57 11.11
N GLN A 430 26.45 -10.44 10.16
CA GLN A 430 27.79 -9.88 10.34
C GLN A 430 27.75 -8.39 9.97
N ALA A 431 28.65 -7.60 10.55
CA ALA A 431 28.69 -6.14 10.39
C ALA A 431 28.93 -5.63 8.94
N SER A 432 29.23 -6.52 8.00
CA SER A 432 29.42 -6.19 6.58
C SER A 432 28.40 -6.89 5.68
N ASP A 433 27.34 -7.44 6.24
CA ASP A 433 26.16 -7.77 5.44
C ASP A 433 25.42 -6.47 5.07
N ASP A 434 24.73 -6.52 3.95
CA ASP A 434 23.86 -5.46 3.42
C ASP A 434 22.44 -6.01 3.26
N VAL A 435 21.44 -5.21 3.60
CA VAL A 435 20.02 -5.63 3.59
C VAL A 435 19.28 -4.92 2.47
N ASP A 436 18.83 -5.70 1.49
CA ASP A 436 18.30 -5.23 0.19
C ASP A 436 16.78 -5.39 0.08
N GLY A 437 16.14 -5.88 1.14
CA GLY A 437 14.70 -6.13 1.13
C GLY A 437 14.23 -6.32 2.55
N LEU A 438 13.07 -5.76 2.88
CA LEU A 438 12.59 -5.72 4.25
C LEU A 438 11.08 -5.91 4.34
N CYS A 439 10.70 -7.01 4.97
CA CYS A 439 9.33 -7.25 5.37
C CYS A 439 9.24 -7.29 6.89
N LEU A 440 8.64 -6.25 7.47
CA LEU A 440 8.45 -6.14 8.91
C LEU A 440 6.96 -6.11 9.28
N VAL A 441 6.58 -6.99 10.20
CA VAL A 441 5.36 -6.89 10.99
C VAL A 441 5.77 -6.60 12.42
N GLU A 442 5.54 -5.37 12.85
CA GLU A 442 5.89 -4.89 14.18
C GLU A 442 4.66 -5.02 15.10
N ASN A 443 4.90 -5.39 16.36
CA ASN A 443 3.84 -5.74 17.30
C ASN A 443 3.13 -4.53 17.96
N GLY A 444 3.66 -3.32 17.76
CA GLY A 444 3.18 -2.02 18.24
C GLY A 444 3.96 -1.45 19.42
N ASP A 445 5.04 -2.08 19.87
CA ASP A 445 5.89 -1.63 20.99
C ASP A 445 7.07 -0.75 20.55
N GLY A 446 7.35 -0.70 19.26
CA GLY A 446 8.41 0.11 18.65
C GLY A 446 9.82 -0.41 18.94
N ALA A 447 9.98 -1.68 19.34
CA ALA A 447 11.27 -2.26 19.67
C ALA A 447 11.40 -3.67 19.11
N TYR A 448 12.50 -3.96 18.42
CA TYR A 448 12.70 -5.30 17.88
C TYR A 448 12.77 -6.37 18.97
N SER A 449 11.92 -7.39 18.80
CA SER A 449 11.78 -8.54 19.68
C SER A 449 11.46 -9.79 18.87
N THR A 450 11.39 -10.94 19.54
CA THR A 450 10.93 -12.19 18.91
C THR A 450 9.43 -12.22 18.62
N SER A 451 8.67 -11.24 19.10
CA SER A 451 7.25 -11.07 18.77
C SER A 451 7.05 -10.35 17.44
N ASP A 452 8.11 -9.80 16.87
CA ASP A 452 8.06 -9.19 15.54
C ASP A 452 8.37 -10.23 14.48
N THR A 453 7.71 -10.07 13.34
CA THR A 453 8.02 -10.86 12.15
C THR A 453 8.89 -10.04 11.24
N LEU A 454 10.15 -10.43 11.09
CA LEU A 454 11.12 -9.73 10.26
C LEU A 454 11.74 -10.72 9.25
N LEU A 455 11.43 -10.51 7.98
CA LEU A 455 12.09 -11.14 6.84
C LEU A 455 12.90 -10.11 6.06
N PHE A 456 14.00 -10.54 5.47
CA PHE A 456 14.87 -9.68 4.67
C PHE A 456 15.59 -10.46 3.56
N SER A 457 16.02 -9.79 2.50
CA SER A 457 17.05 -10.30 1.58
C SER A 457 18.40 -9.66 1.93
N LEU A 458 19.48 -10.17 1.34
CA LEU A 458 20.82 -9.61 1.53
C LEU A 458 21.53 -9.45 0.18
N ALA A 459 22.29 -8.37 0.01
CA ALA A 459 23.07 -8.14 -1.19
C ALA A 459 24.01 -9.28 -1.56
N PRO A 460 24.29 -9.47 -2.86
CA PRO A 460 25.36 -10.32 -3.32
C PRO A 460 26.70 -9.95 -2.67
N GLY A 461 27.31 -10.94 -2.00
CA GLY A 461 28.60 -10.77 -1.33
C GLY A 461 28.50 -10.62 0.18
N SER A 462 27.29 -10.43 0.72
CA SER A 462 27.01 -10.51 2.16
C SER A 462 27.57 -11.82 2.75
N PRO A 463 28.54 -11.77 3.69
CA PRO A 463 29.22 -12.97 4.20
C PRO A 463 28.29 -13.95 4.92
N THR A 464 27.13 -13.52 5.40
CA THR A 464 26.15 -14.41 6.02
C THR A 464 25.49 -15.35 5.02
N LEU A 465 25.29 -14.93 3.76
CA LEU A 465 24.77 -15.80 2.69
C LEU A 465 25.61 -17.08 2.55
N ALA A 466 26.93 -16.94 2.49
CA ALA A 466 27.85 -18.07 2.42
C ALA A 466 27.84 -18.95 3.69
N THR A 467 27.59 -18.34 4.86
CA THR A 467 27.57 -19.03 6.15
C THR A 467 26.35 -19.93 6.30
N ILE A 468 25.18 -19.47 5.84
CA ILE A 468 23.91 -20.22 5.94
C ILE A 468 23.58 -21.01 4.67
N GLY A 469 24.35 -20.84 3.60
CA GLY A 469 24.13 -21.52 2.32
C GLY A 469 22.94 -20.96 1.53
N ALA A 470 22.69 -19.66 1.67
CA ALA A 470 21.66 -18.90 0.94
C ALA A 470 22.24 -18.21 -0.30
N SER A 471 21.34 -17.77 -1.19
CA SER A 471 21.61 -16.82 -2.29
C SER A 471 20.98 -15.46 -2.00
N ALA A 472 21.39 -14.43 -2.75
CA ALA A 472 20.84 -13.08 -2.62
C ALA A 472 19.33 -13.03 -2.97
N GLY A 473 18.88 -13.89 -3.90
CA GLY A 473 17.45 -14.09 -4.19
C GLY A 473 16.64 -14.88 -3.15
N ASP A 474 17.19 -15.19 -1.97
CA ASP A 474 16.44 -15.84 -0.88
C ASP A 474 15.87 -14.79 0.10
N MET A 475 14.66 -15.04 0.61
CA MET A 475 14.14 -14.32 1.78
C MET A 475 14.55 -15.05 3.06
N ILE A 476 15.18 -14.32 3.96
CA ILE A 476 15.81 -14.80 5.19
C ILE A 476 15.00 -14.30 6.39
N ARG A 477 14.83 -15.16 7.38
CA ARG A 477 14.26 -14.79 8.68
C ARG A 477 15.37 -14.55 9.68
N ALA A 478 15.23 -13.48 10.46
CA ALA A 478 16.11 -13.17 11.57
C ALA A 478 16.22 -14.34 12.57
N GLY A 479 17.41 -14.55 13.12
CA GLY A 479 17.69 -15.64 14.05
C GLY A 479 19.19 -15.74 14.35
N ASN A 480 19.62 -16.64 15.24
CA ASN A 480 21.04 -16.84 15.50
C ASN A 480 21.42 -18.34 15.42
N PRO A 481 21.88 -18.83 14.25
CA PRO A 481 22.04 -18.11 12.98
C PRO A 481 20.69 -17.81 12.29
N PRO A 482 20.65 -16.86 11.33
CA PRO A 482 19.47 -16.64 10.50
C PRO A 482 19.20 -17.85 9.60
N ILE A 483 17.98 -17.96 9.10
CA ILE A 483 17.52 -19.12 8.32
C ILE A 483 16.77 -18.66 7.07
N VAL A 484 16.93 -19.41 5.97
CA VAL A 484 16.15 -19.17 4.75
C VAL A 484 14.68 -19.47 5.01
N ALA A 485 13.83 -18.45 4.92
CA ALA A 485 12.38 -18.56 5.05
C ALA A 485 11.76 -19.01 3.71
N TYR A 486 12.15 -18.34 2.63
CA TYR A 486 11.72 -18.68 1.27
C TYR A 486 12.93 -18.66 0.34
N SER A 487 13.13 -19.74 -0.39
CA SER A 487 14.24 -19.79 -1.36
C SER A 487 13.90 -19.02 -2.64
N ALA A 488 14.92 -18.62 -3.39
CA ALA A 488 14.80 -18.03 -4.73
C ALA A 488 13.86 -18.85 -5.62
N THR A 489 14.03 -20.18 -5.64
CA THR A 489 13.17 -21.07 -6.42
C THR A 489 11.70 -21.03 -5.98
N THR A 490 11.41 -20.79 -4.70
CA THR A 490 10.05 -20.64 -4.17
C THR A 490 9.39 -19.35 -4.65
N LEU A 491 10.20 -18.31 -4.89
CA LEU A 491 9.78 -17.01 -5.41
C LEU A 491 9.69 -16.98 -6.96
N GLY A 492 10.12 -18.05 -7.62
CA GLY A 492 10.22 -18.11 -9.08
C GLY A 492 11.49 -17.46 -9.62
N LEU A 493 12.55 -17.41 -8.81
CA LEU A 493 13.87 -16.88 -9.14
C LEU A 493 14.91 -18.00 -9.30
N ARG A 494 16.00 -17.71 -10.01
CA ARG A 494 17.20 -18.55 -10.04
C ARG A 494 18.07 -18.25 -8.84
N GLN A 495 18.94 -19.18 -8.44
CA GLN A 495 19.90 -18.97 -7.33
C GLN A 495 20.92 -17.86 -7.59
N THR A 496 21.06 -17.41 -8.84
CA THR A 496 21.93 -16.30 -9.23
C THR A 496 21.19 -14.98 -9.31
N ASP A 497 19.86 -15.00 -9.23
CA ASP A 497 19.07 -13.78 -9.19
C ASP A 497 19.15 -13.19 -7.78
N ASP A 498 18.83 -11.92 -7.71
CA ASP A 498 18.99 -11.06 -6.54
C ASP A 498 17.67 -10.33 -6.28
N ILE A 499 17.33 -10.14 -5.00
CA ILE A 499 16.15 -9.38 -4.58
C ILE A 499 16.63 -8.05 -4.06
N ASP A 500 16.23 -6.99 -4.77
CA ASP A 500 16.70 -5.61 -4.59
C ASP A 500 15.67 -4.74 -3.84
N ALA A 501 14.46 -5.26 -3.67
CA ALA A 501 13.46 -4.73 -2.78
C ALA A 501 12.43 -5.82 -2.47
N ALA A 502 11.87 -5.80 -1.25
CA ALA A 502 10.82 -6.74 -0.87
C ALA A 502 9.78 -6.10 0.05
N SER A 503 8.51 -6.41 -0.21
CA SER A 503 7.36 -6.08 0.61
C SER A 503 6.48 -7.32 0.73
N CYS A 504 6.07 -7.68 1.93
CA CYS A 504 5.33 -8.91 2.13
C CYS A 504 3.93 -8.63 2.66
N ALA A 505 2.94 -9.15 1.95
CA ALA A 505 1.55 -9.13 2.38
C ALA A 505 1.18 -10.50 2.96
N GLY A 506 0.44 -10.51 4.08
CA GLY A 506 0.00 -11.74 4.72
C GLY A 506 1.03 -12.50 5.57
N LEU A 507 2.25 -11.99 5.77
CA LEU A 507 3.25 -12.67 6.62
C LEU A 507 2.81 -12.83 8.07
N ALA A 508 1.98 -11.92 8.59
CA ALA A 508 1.44 -12.03 9.94
C ALA A 508 0.69 -13.35 10.17
N ALA A 509 0.25 -14.03 9.11
CA ALA A 509 -0.41 -15.33 9.20
C ALA A 509 0.56 -16.52 9.18
N VAL A 510 1.86 -16.35 8.88
CA VAL A 510 2.80 -17.47 8.62
C VAL A 510 3.91 -17.60 9.65
N ILE A 511 4.23 -16.54 10.39
CA ILE A 511 5.43 -16.55 11.26
C ILE A 511 5.07 -16.68 12.75
N GLY A 512 3.86 -16.25 13.12
CA GLY A 512 3.17 -16.84 14.25
C GLY A 512 2.42 -18.06 13.73
N GLY A 513 2.63 -19.24 14.29
CA GLY A 513 1.94 -20.43 13.82
C GLY A 513 0.46 -20.11 13.65
N SER A 514 -0.05 -20.18 12.41
CA SER A 514 -1.45 -19.86 12.11
C SER A 514 -2.40 -20.74 12.92
N GLY A 515 -1.87 -21.81 13.50
CA GLY A 515 -2.62 -22.90 14.09
C GLY A 515 -3.16 -23.85 13.03
N ASP A 516 -2.86 -23.67 11.73
CA ASP A 516 -3.22 -24.61 10.67
C ASP A 516 -2.17 -25.74 10.57
N VAL A 517 -2.23 -26.62 11.54
CA VAL A 517 -1.27 -27.74 11.70
C VAL A 517 -1.41 -28.76 10.57
N ASN A 518 -2.57 -28.79 9.91
CA ASN A 518 -2.90 -29.77 8.88
C ASN A 518 -2.73 -29.25 7.44
N CYS A 519 -2.45 -27.95 7.27
CA CYS A 519 -2.26 -27.25 6.00
C CYS A 519 -3.53 -27.15 5.12
N ASP A 520 -4.74 -27.09 5.71
CA ASP A 520 -6.00 -26.94 4.96
C ASP A 520 -6.49 -25.49 4.83
N ALA A 521 -5.64 -24.53 5.22
CA ALA A 521 -5.90 -23.10 5.31
C ALA A 521 -7.00 -22.71 6.32
N THR A 522 -7.31 -23.59 7.28
CA THR A 522 -8.24 -23.30 8.37
C THR A 522 -7.66 -23.69 9.72
N THR A 523 -7.71 -22.76 10.67
CA THR A 523 -7.33 -23.03 12.06
C THR A 523 -8.56 -23.44 12.85
N ASN A 524 -8.65 -24.70 13.23
CA ASN A 524 -9.81 -25.22 13.97
C ASN A 524 -9.43 -26.36 14.93
N SER A 525 -10.43 -26.97 15.57
CA SER A 525 -10.22 -28.09 16.50
C SER A 525 -9.49 -29.33 15.93
N VAL A 526 -9.45 -29.51 14.61
CA VAL A 526 -8.68 -30.58 13.95
C VAL A 526 -7.19 -30.37 14.15
N ASP A 527 -6.71 -29.13 14.04
CA ASP A 527 -5.30 -28.79 14.15
C ASP A 527 -4.80 -28.96 15.57
N ALA A 528 -5.58 -28.49 16.55
CA ALA A 528 -5.35 -28.76 17.96
C ALA A 528 -5.28 -30.27 18.25
N ALA A 529 -6.14 -31.09 17.62
CA ALA A 529 -6.11 -32.53 17.79
C ALA A 529 -4.86 -33.18 17.21
N LEU A 530 -4.29 -32.64 16.13
CA LEU A 530 -3.03 -33.12 15.57
C LEU A 530 -1.86 -32.79 16.50
N ILE A 531 -1.80 -31.58 17.06
CA ILE A 531 -0.80 -31.20 18.08
C ILE A 531 -0.88 -32.16 19.27
N LEU A 532 -2.07 -32.38 19.83
CA LEU A 532 -2.25 -33.28 20.96
C LEU A 532 -1.83 -34.72 20.63
N GLN A 533 -2.08 -35.20 19.42
CA GLN A 533 -1.62 -36.52 18.97
C GLN A 533 -0.09 -36.57 18.82
N HIS A 534 0.53 -35.50 18.32
CA HIS A 534 1.98 -35.41 18.20
C HIS A 534 2.66 -35.40 19.57
N VAL A 535 2.20 -34.56 20.49
CA VAL A 535 2.70 -34.48 21.87
C VAL A 535 2.49 -35.78 22.64
N ALA A 536 1.46 -36.56 22.28
CA ALA A 536 1.19 -37.88 22.84
C ALA A 536 1.98 -39.03 22.17
N ASP A 537 2.94 -38.73 21.28
CA ASP A 537 3.70 -39.69 20.47
C ASP A 537 2.82 -40.63 19.61
N LEU A 538 1.58 -40.22 19.30
CA LEU A 538 0.70 -40.94 18.36
C LEU A 538 1.01 -40.59 16.91
N LEU A 539 1.55 -39.39 16.68
CA LEU A 539 2.09 -38.94 15.40
C LEU A 539 3.58 -38.62 15.55
N SER A 540 4.41 -39.20 14.68
CA SER A 540 5.86 -38.94 14.68
C SER A 540 6.23 -37.57 14.12
N SER A 541 5.30 -36.90 13.44
CA SER A 541 5.49 -35.58 12.80
C SER A 541 4.14 -34.94 12.49
N LEU A 542 4.11 -33.61 12.44
CA LEU A 542 2.95 -32.83 12.00
C LEU A 542 3.09 -32.47 10.50
N PRO A 543 2.00 -32.40 9.73
CA PRO A 543 2.02 -31.97 8.32
C PRO A 543 2.61 -30.56 8.15
N CYS A 544 2.12 -29.58 8.92
CA CYS A 544 2.61 -28.22 8.98
C CYS A 544 3.16 -27.93 10.39
N ALA A 545 4.27 -28.57 10.76
CA ALA A 545 4.86 -28.42 12.10
C ALA A 545 5.22 -26.95 12.46
N ALA A 546 5.59 -26.12 11.47
CA ALA A 546 5.88 -24.71 11.69
C ALA A 546 4.66 -23.89 12.13
N GLU A 547 3.45 -24.35 11.80
CA GLU A 547 2.19 -23.67 12.13
C GLU A 547 1.64 -24.06 13.51
N ALA A 548 2.26 -25.06 14.14
CA ALA A 548 1.78 -25.66 15.38
C ALA A 548 2.20 -24.93 16.64
N ASP A 549 3.29 -24.16 16.58
CA ASP A 549 3.80 -23.36 17.70
C ASP A 549 3.17 -21.96 17.64
N VAL A 550 2.02 -21.81 18.29
CA VAL A 550 1.16 -20.61 18.21
C VAL A 550 1.38 -19.66 19.39
N ASN A 551 2.44 -19.86 20.17
CA ASN A 551 2.88 -18.96 21.24
C ASN A 551 4.41 -18.79 21.28
N GLY A 552 5.15 -19.50 20.44
CA GLY A 552 6.61 -19.42 20.34
C GLY A 552 7.36 -20.10 21.49
N ASP A 553 6.70 -20.94 22.30
CA ASP A 553 7.35 -21.69 23.40
C ASP A 553 7.63 -23.17 23.09
N GLY A 554 7.37 -23.57 21.84
CA GLY A 554 7.56 -24.91 21.30
C GLY A 554 6.25 -25.70 21.26
N ILE A 555 6.16 -26.64 20.30
CA ILE A 555 4.92 -27.38 20.03
C ILE A 555 4.52 -28.26 21.23
N ASP A 556 3.51 -27.84 21.99
CA ASP A 556 2.96 -28.60 23.12
C ASP A 556 1.42 -28.49 23.27
N SER A 557 0.88 -28.97 24.39
CA SER A 557 -0.57 -28.94 24.63
C SER A 557 -1.17 -27.55 24.84
N VAL A 558 -0.34 -26.55 25.14
CA VAL A 558 -0.70 -25.13 25.27
C VAL A 558 -1.09 -24.58 23.90
N ASP A 559 -0.35 -24.90 22.85
CA ASP A 559 -0.70 -24.50 21.48
C ASP A 559 -2.07 -25.03 21.06
N ALA A 560 -2.30 -26.32 21.31
CA ALA A 560 -3.60 -26.93 21.04
C ALA A 560 -4.73 -26.22 21.80
N ALA A 561 -4.49 -25.80 23.05
CA ALA A 561 -5.47 -25.06 23.83
C ALA A 561 -5.70 -23.64 23.31
N LEU A 562 -4.69 -22.98 22.76
CA LEU A 562 -4.80 -21.67 22.13
C LEU A 562 -5.58 -21.74 20.82
N ILE A 563 -5.30 -22.74 19.98
CA ILE A 563 -6.07 -23.04 18.76
C ILE A 563 -7.55 -23.30 19.09
N LEU A 564 -7.84 -24.11 20.11
CA LEU A 564 -9.23 -24.37 20.53
C LEU A 564 -9.93 -23.11 21.06
N GLN A 565 -9.20 -22.23 21.76
CA GLN A 565 -9.76 -20.96 22.22
C GLN A 565 -10.02 -19.99 21.05
N PHE A 566 -9.13 -19.97 20.05
CA PHE A 566 -9.31 -19.21 18.82
C PHE A 566 -10.51 -19.71 18.01
N ASP A 567 -10.61 -21.02 17.75
CA ASP A 567 -11.74 -21.65 17.06
C ASP A 567 -13.08 -21.40 17.79
N ALA A 568 -13.05 -21.39 19.13
CA ALA A 568 -14.21 -21.06 19.96
C ALA A 568 -14.55 -19.55 20.01
N GLY A 569 -13.76 -18.68 19.38
CA GLY A 569 -13.93 -17.23 19.40
C GLY A 569 -13.64 -16.57 20.76
N LEU A 570 -12.92 -17.26 21.65
CA LEU A 570 -12.47 -16.73 22.95
C LEU A 570 -11.22 -15.86 22.80
N LEU A 571 -10.40 -16.15 21.79
CA LEU A 571 -9.26 -15.33 21.39
C LEU A 571 -9.56 -14.67 20.05
N PRO A 572 -9.34 -13.34 19.91
CA PRO A 572 -9.53 -12.65 18.64
C PRO A 572 -8.40 -12.96 17.63
N ARG A 573 -7.25 -13.42 18.12
CA ARG A 573 -6.07 -13.85 17.37
C ARG A 573 -5.24 -14.80 18.25
N LEU A 574 -4.42 -15.65 17.64
CA LEU A 574 -3.44 -16.46 18.38
C LEU A 574 -2.33 -15.56 18.96
N PRO A 575 -1.65 -15.96 20.06
CA PRO A 575 -0.66 -15.14 20.77
C PRO A 575 0.66 -14.80 20.07
N VAL A 576 0.78 -15.01 18.76
CA VAL A 576 1.98 -14.71 17.95
C VAL A 576 1.63 -13.85 16.75
#